data_AF-A0A7J6QYW9-F1
#
_entry.id   AF-A0A7J6QYW9-F1
#
_cell.length_a   1.000
_cell.length_b   1.000
_cell.length_c   1.000
_cell.angle_alpha   90.00
_cell.angle_beta   90.00
_cell.angle_gamma   90.00
#
_symmetry.space_group_name_H-M   'P 1'
#
loop_
_entity.id
_entity.type
_entity.pdbx_description
1 polymer ?
#
loop_
_entity_poly.entity_id
_entity_poly.type
_entity_poly.pdbx_seq_one_letter_code
_entity_poly.pdbx_strand_id
1 'polypeptide(L)'
;MVAAEGPCPIRLVYPQTVSPPPNVSEYDWLAISTYDMWNEMNIIVGSVQEYCTKLLCPTMTAGDFEYAWADDEAVGEGAKTTNI
;
A
#
# COMPACT_ATOMS: atom_id res chain seq x y z
N MET A 1 -13.90 -2.02 -21.04
CA MET A 1 -14.68 -3.23 -20.73
C MET A 1 -13.96 -3.97 -19.61
N VAL A 2 -14.32 -3.71 -18.35
CA VAL A 2 -14.01 -4.61 -17.25
C VAL A 2 -15.37 -4.92 -16.63
N ALA A 3 -15.78 -6.18 -16.76
CA ALA A 3 -17.03 -6.68 -16.23
C ALA A 3 -16.91 -6.78 -14.70
N ALA A 4 -17.79 -6.08 -13.99
CA ALA A 4 -18.02 -6.27 -12.56
C ALA A 4 -19.47 -6.71 -12.39
N GLU A 5 -19.75 -7.98 -12.73
CA GLU A 5 -21.00 -8.62 -12.35
C GLU A 5 -20.71 -9.64 -11.25
N GLY A 6 -20.90 -9.19 -10.01
CA GLY A 6 -20.91 -9.99 -8.79
C GLY A 6 -21.79 -9.29 -7.75
N PRO A 7 -22.52 -10.01 -6.88
CA PRO A 7 -23.51 -9.40 -6.00
C PRO A 7 -22.83 -8.84 -4.75
N CYS A 8 -22.39 -7.59 -4.81
CA CYS A 8 -22.14 -6.78 -3.62
C CYS A 8 -22.71 -5.38 -3.87
N PRO A 9 -23.74 -4.93 -3.13
CA PRO A 9 -24.37 -3.63 -3.34
C PRO A 9 -23.59 -2.56 -2.57
N ILE A 10 -22.27 -2.48 -2.78
CA ILE A 10 -21.55 -1.26 -2.46
C ILE A 10 -21.50 -0.51 -3.77
N ARG A 11 -22.41 0.46 -3.94
CA ARG A 11 -22.19 1.52 -4.91
C ARG A 11 -20.91 2.22 -4.46
N LEU A 12 -19.78 1.82 -5.03
CA LEU A 12 -18.51 2.49 -4.80
C LEU A 12 -18.71 3.93 -5.27
N VAL A 13 -18.85 4.85 -4.32
CA VAL A 13 -18.80 6.30 -4.54
C VAL A 13 -17.37 6.73 -4.92
N TYR A 14 -16.43 5.79 -4.80
CA TYR A 14 -14.99 5.97 -4.96
C TYR A 14 -14.47 6.43 -6.34
N PRO A 15 -15.07 6.11 -7.52
CA PRO A 15 -14.44 6.47 -8.79
C PRO A 15 -14.37 7.98 -9.02
N GLN A 16 -15.24 8.75 -8.35
CA GLN A 16 -15.24 10.20 -8.41
C GLN A 16 -14.21 10.84 -7.46
N THR A 17 -13.82 10.16 -6.38
CA THR A 17 -12.83 10.65 -5.40
C THR A 17 -11.38 10.35 -5.76
N VAL A 18 -11.13 9.38 -6.65
CA VAL A 18 -9.76 9.06 -7.11
C VAL A 18 -9.34 9.90 -8.32
N SER A 19 -10.30 10.50 -9.02
CA SER A 19 -10.01 11.33 -10.20
C SER A 19 -9.46 12.70 -9.77
N PRO A 20 -8.44 13.24 -10.45
CA PRO A 20 -7.93 14.57 -10.16
C PRO A 20 -8.99 15.65 -10.41
N PRO A 21 -8.97 16.77 -9.65
CA PRO A 21 -9.79 17.93 -9.93
C PRO A 21 -9.53 18.52 -11.34
N PRO A 22 -10.53 19.20 -11.94
CA PRO A 22 -10.44 19.74 -13.30
C PRO A 22 -9.55 20.98 -13.34
N ASN A 23 -8.22 20.77 -13.41
CA ASN A 23 -7.13 21.76 -13.54
C ASN A 23 -5.83 21.30 -12.85
N VAL A 24 -5.82 20.16 -12.18
CA VAL A 24 -4.62 19.60 -11.54
C VAL A 24 -3.95 18.61 -12.48
N SER A 25 -2.62 18.67 -12.56
CA SER A 25 -1.83 17.67 -13.30
C SER A 25 -2.00 16.29 -12.65
N GLU A 26 -2.07 15.24 -13.46
CA GLU A 26 -2.16 13.87 -12.96
C GLU A 26 -0.98 13.52 -12.04
N TYR A 27 0.23 13.96 -12.38
CA TYR A 27 1.42 13.71 -11.56
C TYR A 27 1.35 14.41 -10.19
N ASP A 28 0.84 15.65 -10.15
CA ASP A 28 0.69 16.40 -8.90
C ASP A 28 -0.38 15.75 -8.02
N TRP A 29 -1.47 15.29 -8.63
CA TRP A 29 -2.52 14.56 -7.94
C TRP A 29 -2.01 13.24 -7.35
N LEU A 30 -1.29 12.43 -8.15
CA LEU A 30 -0.68 11.18 -7.68
C LEU A 30 0.29 11.42 -6.52
N ALA A 31 1.11 12.47 -6.58
CA ALA A 31 2.05 12.80 -5.52
C ALA A 31 1.32 13.12 -4.19
N ILE A 32 0.29 13.98 -4.25
CA ILE A 32 -0.49 14.36 -3.07
C ILE A 32 -1.25 13.16 -2.50
N SER A 33 -1.92 12.38 -3.35
CA SER A 33 -2.69 11.20 -2.92
C SER A 33 -1.78 10.12 -2.32
N THR A 34 -0.60 9.90 -2.89
CA THR A 34 0.37 8.94 -2.35
C THR A 34 0.89 9.39 -0.99
N TYR A 35 1.17 10.69 -0.84
CA TYR A 35 1.61 11.25 0.43
C TYR A 35 0.53 11.14 1.51
N ASP A 36 -0.72 11.43 1.18
CA ASP A 36 -1.85 11.32 2.10
C ASP A 36 -2.05 9.87 2.54
N MET A 37 -2.07 8.93 1.58
CA MET A 37 -2.15 7.49 1.85
C MET A 37 -1.02 7.01 2.76
N TRP A 38 0.21 7.47 2.54
CA TRP A 38 1.36 7.12 3.39
C TRP A 38 1.15 7.57 4.84
N ASN A 39 0.64 8.79 5.06
CA ASN A 39 0.37 9.30 6.40
C ASN A 39 -0.72 8.50 7.11
N GLU A 40 -1.80 8.17 6.41
CA GLU A 40 -2.86 7.32 6.97
C GLU A 40 -2.36 5.90 7.30
N MET A 41 -1.58 5.29 6.40
CA MET A 41 -0.97 3.98 6.64
C MET A 41 -0.04 4.00 7.87
N ASN A 42 0.74 5.06 8.08
CA ASN A 42 1.61 5.16 9.26
C ASN A 42 0.84 5.17 10.57
N ILE A 43 -0.35 5.77 10.60
CA ILE A 43 -1.20 5.74 11.80
C ILE A 43 -1.65 4.30 12.08
N ILE A 44 -2.08 3.57 11.04
CA ILE A 44 -2.53 2.18 11.15
C ILE A 44 -1.36 1.29 11.59
N VAL A 45 -0.23 1.36 10.89
CA VAL A 45 0.98 0.58 11.22
C VAL A 45 1.46 0.92 12.63
N GLY A 46 1.47 2.20 13.00
CA GLY A 46 1.82 2.66 14.34
C GLY A 46 0.94 2.06 15.44
N SER A 47 -0.33 1.75 15.16
CA SER A 47 -1.23 1.12 16.13
C SER A 47 -0.98 -0.38 16.36
N VAL A 48 -0.30 -1.06 15.43
CA VAL A 48 -0.06 -2.50 15.49
C VAL A 48 1.43 -2.89 15.55
N GLN A 49 2.34 -1.92 15.37
CA GLN A 49 3.79 -2.16 15.29
C GLN A 49 4.35 -2.87 16.53
N GLU A 50 3.74 -2.67 17.70
CA GLU A 50 4.17 -3.31 18.95
C GLU A 50 4.02 -4.84 18.90
N TYR A 51 3.08 -5.33 18.09
CA TYR A 51 2.85 -6.76 17.87
C TYR A 51 3.63 -7.31 16.66
N CYS A 52 4.05 -6.44 15.75
CA CYS A 52 4.85 -6.80 14.59
C CYS A 52 6.35 -6.76 14.96
N THR A 53 6.83 -7.81 15.63
CA THR A 53 8.25 -7.94 16.02
C THR A 53 8.99 -8.93 15.12
N LYS A 54 10.33 -8.88 15.09
CA LYS A 54 11.15 -9.84 14.31
C LYS A 54 10.96 -11.31 14.72
N LEU A 55 10.47 -11.56 15.93
CA LEU A 55 10.17 -12.90 16.43
C LEU A 55 8.80 -13.41 15.96
N LEU A 56 7.81 -12.53 15.88
CA LEU A 56 6.44 -12.86 15.48
C LEU A 56 6.27 -12.81 13.96
N CYS A 57 6.94 -11.87 13.30
CA CYS A 57 6.90 -11.63 11.86
C CYS A 57 8.34 -11.63 11.30
N PRO A 58 9.00 -12.82 11.19
CA PRO A 58 10.39 -12.92 10.73
C PRO A 58 10.55 -12.64 9.23
N THR A 59 9.45 -12.65 8.47
CA THR A 59 9.42 -12.38 7.03
C THR A 59 8.15 -11.59 6.73
N MET A 60 8.25 -10.59 5.86
CA MET A 60 7.11 -9.79 5.46
C MET A 60 6.20 -10.64 4.57
N THR A 61 5.03 -10.97 5.10
CA THR A 61 4.08 -11.88 4.46
C THR A 61 2.68 -11.26 4.40
N ALA A 62 1.93 -11.61 3.37
CA ALA A 62 0.50 -11.30 3.28
C ALA A 62 -0.24 -12.56 2.81
N GLY A 63 -0.69 -13.37 3.76
CA GLY A 63 -1.23 -14.71 3.48
C GLY A 63 -0.12 -15.65 3.00
N ASP A 64 -0.34 -16.32 1.86
CA ASP A 64 0.60 -17.27 1.27
C ASP A 64 1.72 -16.60 0.44
N PHE A 65 1.80 -15.27 0.44
CA PHE A 65 2.76 -14.51 -0.35
C PHE A 65 3.83 -13.86 0.53
N GLU A 66 5.09 -13.98 0.10
CA GLU A 66 6.26 -13.35 0.74
C GLU A 66 6.73 -12.14 -0.07
N TYR A 67 7.12 -11.07 0.63
CA TYR A 67 7.59 -9.82 0.05
C TYR A 67 8.99 -9.50 0.54
N ALA A 68 9.83 -9.00 -0.37
CA ALA A 68 11.17 -8.56 -0.06
C ALA A 68 11.38 -7.14 -0.59
N TRP A 69 12.09 -6.32 0.17
CA TRP A 69 12.43 -4.97 -0.24
C TRP A 69 13.69 -5.01 -1.11
N ALA A 70 13.56 -4.47 -2.32
CA ALA A 70 14.65 -4.30 -3.26
C ALA A 70 15.00 -2.80 -3.33
N ASP A 71 15.91 -2.38 -2.46
CA ASP A 71 16.56 -1.07 -2.61
C ASP A 71 17.55 -1.14 -3.78
N ASP A 72 17.96 0.02 -4.33
CA ASP A 72 18.84 0.10 -5.51
C ASP A 72 20.20 -0.63 -5.36
N GLU A 73 20.61 -0.97 -4.13
CA GLU A 73 21.83 -1.74 -3.84
C GLU A 73 21.59 -3.25 -3.60
N ALA A 74 20.34 -3.72 -3.60
CA ALA A 74 19.98 -5.07 -3.14
C ALA A 74 19.78 -6.10 -4.27
N VAL A 75 20.39 -5.90 -5.45
CA VAL A 75 20.40 -6.90 -6.53
C VAL A 75 21.48 -7.96 -6.26
N GLY A 76 21.28 -8.74 -5.20
CA GLY A 76 22.12 -9.89 -4.83
C GLY A 76 22.02 -10.22 -3.33
N GLU A 77 21.62 -11.45 -2.98
CA GLU A 77 21.64 -12.15 -1.67
C GLU A 77 21.39 -11.37 -0.36
N GLY A 78 20.94 -10.12 -0.41
CA GLY A 78 20.85 -9.20 0.73
C GLY A 78 19.55 -8.39 0.82
N ALA A 79 18.50 -8.84 0.12
CA ALA A 79 17.18 -8.22 0.21
C ALA A 79 16.66 -8.29 1.66
N LYS A 80 16.29 -7.14 2.23
CA LYS A 80 15.75 -7.07 3.59
C LYS A 80 14.31 -7.56 3.55
N THR A 81 14.04 -8.68 4.22
CA THR A 81 12.70 -9.29 4.30
C THR A 81 11.89 -8.81 5.51
N THR A 82 12.49 -8.00 6.39
CA THR A 82 11.84 -7.46 7.58
C THR A 82 12.11 -5.96 7.68
N ASN A 83 11.18 -5.16 7.16
CA ASN A 83 11.11 -3.72 7.44
C ASN A 83 10.03 -3.51 8.51
N ILE A 84 10.46 -3.54 9.77
CA ILE A 84 9.75 -2.89 10.87
C ILE A 84 10.28 -1.47 10.92
#